data_AF-A0A7W1JH06-F1
#
_entry.id   AF-A0A7W1JH06-F1
#
_cell.length_a   1.000
_cell.length_b   1.000
_cell.length_c   1.000
_cell.angle_alpha   90.00
_cell.angle_beta   90.00
_cell.angle_gamma   90.00
#
_symmetry.space_group_name_H-M   'P 1'
#
loop_
_entity.id
_entity.type
_entity.pdbx_description
1 polymer ?
#
loop_
_entity_poly.entity_id
_entity_poly.type
_entity_poly.pdbx_seq_one_letter_code
_entity_poly.pdbx_strand_id
1 'polypeptide(L)'
;MEKMHGRMEARHLVVTEDIDWIREKDDWSGLRSIAMLETEREVIGGKTTTERRYFINSLAANAAQILTAVCGHWAIENSLHWCLDVSYREDA
;
A
#
# COMPACT_ATOMS: atom_id res chain seq x y z
N MET A 1 13.51 1.09 5.11
CA MET A 1 14.11 -0.23 5.32
C MET A 1 13.85 -0.63 6.76
N GLU A 2 12.79 -1.40 6.98
CA GLU A 2 12.47 -1.93 8.30
C GLU A 2 12.94 -3.38 8.39
N LYS A 3 13.58 -3.74 9.50
CA LYS A 3 14.18 -5.06 9.70
C LYS A 3 13.45 -5.73 10.87
N MET A 4 12.71 -6.80 10.59
CA MET A 4 11.93 -7.54 11.59
C MET A 4 12.29 -9.02 11.50
N HIS A 5 12.81 -9.62 12.58
CA HIS A 5 13.11 -11.05 12.76
C HIS A 5 13.32 -11.86 11.45
N GLY A 6 14.42 -11.62 10.72
CA GLY A 6 14.78 -12.40 9.53
C GLY A 6 14.13 -11.95 8.20
N ARG A 7 13.38 -10.85 8.22
CA ARG A 7 12.72 -10.24 7.06
C ARG A 7 13.14 -8.78 6.89
N MET A 8 13.34 -8.36 5.66
CA MET A 8 13.59 -6.98 5.28
C MET A 8 12.42 -6.49 4.41
N GLU A 9 11.85 -5.34 4.76
CA GLU A 9 10.79 -4.72 3.97
C GLU A 9 11.21 -3.32 3.51
N ALA A 10 11.10 -3.10 2.20
CA ALA A 10 11.27 -1.83 1.54
C ALA A 10 9.93 -1.41 0.92
N ARG A 11 9.59 -0.13 1.06
CA ARG A 11 8.37 0.44 0.51
C ARG A 11 8.71 1.66 -0.31
N HIS A 12 8.21 1.74 -1.53
CA HIS A 12 8.41 2.84 -2.45
C HIS A 12 7.05 3.35 -2.92
N LEU A 13 6.75 4.61 -2.60
CA LEU A 13 5.54 5.28 -3.03
C LEU A 13 5.85 6.24 -4.18
N VAL A 14 5.12 6.08 -5.28
CA VAL A 14 5.08 7.03 -6.40
C VAL A 14 3.70 7.65 -6.44
N VAL A 15 3.63 8.95 -6.65
CA VAL A 15 2.37 9.68 -6.78
C VAL A 15 2.43 10.64 -7.96
N THR A 16 1.32 10.78 -8.68
CA THR A 16 1.18 11.74 -9.77
C THR A 16 -0.21 12.39 -9.79
N GLU A 17 -0.23 13.70 -10.06
CA GLU A 17 -1.42 14.48 -10.44
C GLU A 17 -1.59 14.54 -11.97
N ASP A 18 -0.64 14.00 -12.75
CA ASP A 18 -0.80 13.82 -14.18
C ASP A 18 -1.74 12.63 -14.43
N ILE A 19 -3.04 12.92 -14.47
CA ILE A 19 -4.13 11.94 -14.57
C ILE A 19 -5.04 12.19 -15.77
N ASP A 20 -4.71 13.16 -16.62
CA ASP A 20 -5.52 13.53 -17.80
C ASP A 20 -5.65 12.37 -18.82
N TRP A 21 -4.68 11.45 -18.79
CA TRP A 21 -4.67 10.23 -19.61
C TRP A 21 -5.71 9.18 -19.17
N ILE A 22 -6.35 9.34 -18.01
CA ILE A 22 -7.37 8.41 -17.50
C ILE A 22 -8.72 8.73 -18.17
N ARG A 23 -9.15 7.84 -19.07
CA ARG A 23 -10.38 8.01 -19.86
C ARG A 23 -11.65 8.23 -19.05
N GLU A 24 -11.78 7.50 -17.95
CA GLU A 24 -12.97 7.48 -17.08
C GLU A 24 -12.77 8.35 -15.83
N LYS A 25 -11.84 9.32 -15.84
CA LYS A 25 -11.52 10.12 -14.65
C LYS A 25 -12.73 10.85 -14.07
N ASP A 26 -13.67 11.24 -14.93
CA ASP A 26 -14.90 11.94 -14.57
C ASP A 26 -15.92 11.05 -13.83
N ASP A 27 -15.82 9.72 -13.94
CA ASP A 27 -16.61 8.77 -13.14
C ASP A 27 -16.14 8.74 -11.67
N TRP A 28 -14.90 9.17 -11.40
CA TRP A 28 -14.31 9.20 -10.07
C TRP A 28 -14.44 10.59 -9.45
N SER A 29 -15.59 10.83 -8.80
CA SER A 29 -15.86 12.11 -8.16
C SER A 29 -14.74 12.49 -7.17
N GLY A 30 -14.12 13.64 -7.42
CA GLY A 30 -13.04 14.18 -6.60
C GLY A 30 -11.67 13.54 -6.83
N LEU A 31 -11.48 12.71 -7.87
CA LEU A 31 -10.16 12.20 -8.25
C LEU A 31 -9.21 13.38 -8.54
N ARG A 32 -8.07 13.37 -7.84
CA ARG A 32 -7.06 14.41 -7.92
C ARG A 32 -5.67 13.85 -8.18
N SER A 33 -5.34 12.69 -7.61
CA SER A 33 -4.07 12.02 -7.86
C SER A 33 -4.23 10.51 -7.85
N ILE A 34 -3.26 9.83 -8.44
CA ILE A 34 -3.09 8.38 -8.31
C ILE A 34 -1.77 8.10 -7.61
N ALA A 35 -1.72 7.03 -6.83
CA ALA A 35 -0.50 6.59 -6.17
C ALA A 35 -0.24 5.11 -6.40
N MET A 36 1.02 4.73 -6.50
CA MET A 36 1.49 3.35 -6.57
C MET A 36 2.43 3.10 -5.40
N LEU A 37 2.10 2.13 -4.55
CA LEU A 37 2.97 1.63 -3.51
C LEU A 37 3.54 0.29 -3.94
N GLU A 38 4.85 0.26 -4.13
CA GLU A 38 5.61 -0.97 -4.29
C GLU A 38 6.15 -1.40 -2.92
N THR A 39 5.91 -2.65 -2.55
CA THR A 39 6.44 -3.28 -1.35
C THR A 39 7.32 -4.44 -1.76
N GLU A 40 8.60 -4.34 -1.43
CA GLU A 40 9.59 -5.40 -1.61
C GLU A 40 9.89 -6.03 -0.27
N ARG A 41 9.90 -7.35 -0.28
CA ARG A 41 9.93 -8.14 0.93
C ARG A 41 10.89 -9.30 0.75
N GLU A 42 11.98 -9.22 1.47
CA GLU A 42 13.06 -10.19 1.42
C GLU A 42 13.08 -11.02 2.69
N VAL A 43 13.17 -12.34 2.54
CA VAL A 43 13.40 -13.28 3.64
C VAL A 43 14.86 -13.71 3.57
N ILE A 44 15.60 -13.64 4.68
CA ILE A 44 17.01 -14.05 4.70
C ILE A 44 17.11 -15.54 4.33
N GLY A 45 17.81 -15.84 3.23
CA GLY A 45 17.94 -17.20 2.68
C GLY A 45 16.71 -17.69 1.90
N GLY A 46 15.74 -16.82 1.64
CA GLY A 46 14.50 -17.12 0.92
C GLY A 46 14.34 -16.31 -0.37
N LYS A 47 13.11 -16.26 -0.90
CA LYS A 47 12.75 -15.49 -2.09
C LYS A 47 12.40 -14.04 -1.74
N THR A 48 12.79 -13.11 -2.60
CA THR A 48 12.28 -11.74 -2.59
C THR A 48 10.95 -11.70 -3.32
N THR A 49 9.94 -11.09 -2.70
CA THR A 49 8.61 -10.88 -3.29
C THR A 49 8.37 -9.39 -3.45
N THR A 50 7.86 -8.99 -4.61
CA THR A 50 7.47 -7.61 -4.92
C THR A 50 5.98 -7.53 -5.16
N GLU A 51 5.34 -6.55 -4.55
CA GLU A 51 3.90 -6.34 -4.63
C GLU A 51 3.62 -4.86 -4.93
N ARG A 52 2.73 -4.60 -5.88
CA ARG A 52 2.32 -3.24 -6.25
C ARG A 52 0.84 -3.04 -5.96
N ARG A 53 0.53 -1.96 -5.26
CA ARG A 53 -0.85 -1.51 -4.98
C ARG A 53 -1.06 -0.14 -5.59
N TYR A 54 -2.19 0.05 -6.26
CA TYR A 54 -2.58 1.33 -6.85
C TYR A 54 -3.73 1.94 -6.06
N PHE A 55 -3.69 3.25 -5.87
CA PHE A 55 -4.67 4.03 -5.13
C PHE A 55 -5.16 5.19 -5.99
N ILE A 56 -6.46 5.46 -5.88
CA ILE A 56 -7.11 6.64 -6.43
C ILE A 56 -7.42 7.56 -5.26
N ASN A 57 -7.00 8.82 -5.38
CA ASN A 57 -6.93 9.73 -4.26
C ASN A 57 -7.61 11.05 -4.63
N SER A 58 -8.41 11.59 -3.70
CA SER A 58 -8.89 12.98 -3.77
C SER A 58 -7.91 14.00 -3.19
N LEU A 59 -6.81 13.52 -2.63
CA LEU A 59 -5.70 14.33 -2.12
C LEU A 59 -4.80 14.80 -3.27
N ALA A 60 -4.13 15.93 -3.06
CA ALA A 60 -3.04 16.37 -3.94
C ALA A 60 -1.88 15.36 -3.93
N ALA A 61 -0.92 15.46 -4.85
CA ALA A 61 0.28 14.62 -4.89
C ALA A 61 1.28 14.91 -3.75
N ASN A 62 0.81 14.89 -2.51
CA ASN A 62 1.62 14.97 -1.32
C ASN A 62 1.98 13.55 -0.86
N ALA A 63 3.15 13.07 -1.29
CA ALA A 63 3.63 11.74 -0.99
C ALA A 63 3.65 11.42 0.51
N ALA A 64 3.99 12.38 1.39
CA ALA A 64 4.02 12.15 2.83
C ALA A 64 2.62 11.95 3.43
N GLN A 65 1.65 12.77 3.00
CA GLN A 65 0.26 12.63 3.44
C GLN A 65 -0.36 11.33 2.92
N ILE A 66 -0.09 11.00 1.66
CA ILE A 66 -0.59 9.76 1.05
C ILE A 66 0.06 8.55 1.69
N LEU A 67 1.36 8.57 1.95
CA LEU A 67 2.04 7.48 2.67
C LEU A 67 1.45 7.30 4.07
N THR A 68 1.18 8.40 4.78
CA THR A 68 0.53 8.35 6.10
C THR A 68 -0.86 7.73 6.01
N ALA A 69 -1.66 8.14 5.02
CA ALA A 69 -2.99 7.59 4.79
C ALA A 69 -2.94 6.10 4.41
N VAL A 70 -2.01 5.70 3.54
CA VAL A 70 -1.82 4.32 3.11
C VAL A 70 -1.32 3.44 4.27
N CYS A 71 -0.35 3.91 5.06
CA CYS A 71 0.10 3.21 6.27
C CYS A 71 -1.01 3.10 7.32
N GLY A 72 -1.82 4.14 7.49
CA GLY A 72 -2.99 4.11 8.38
C GLY A 72 -4.04 3.11 7.91
N HIS A 73 -4.36 3.10 6.61
CA HIS A 73 -5.25 2.12 6.00
C HIS A 73 -4.72 0.69 6.16
N TRP A 74 -3.42 0.49 5.92
CA TRP A 74 -2.74 -0.78 6.13
C TRP A 74 -2.79 -1.23 7.60
N ALA A 75 -2.60 -0.34 8.55
CA ALA A 75 -2.70 -0.69 9.97
C ALA A 75 -4.11 -1.16 10.35
N ILE A 76 -5.15 -0.55 9.77
CA ILE A 76 -6.54 -0.95 9.98
C ILE A 76 -6.82 -2.31 9.33
N GLU A 77 -6.41 -2.49 8.07
CA GLU A 77 -6.63 -3.73 7.32
C GLU A 77 -5.80 -4.90 7.89
N ASN A 78 -4.58 -4.65 8.33
CA ASN A 78 -3.73 -5.65 8.98
C ASN A 78 -4.22 -6.00 10.39
N SER A 79 -4.78 -5.04 11.14
CA SER A 79 -5.45 -5.32 12.41
C SER A 79 -6.75 -6.12 12.22
N LEU A 80 -7.50 -5.82 11.15
CA LEU A 80 -8.67 -6.60 10.77
C LEU A 80 -8.28 -8.00 10.33
N HIS A 81 -7.19 -8.14 9.56
CA HIS A 81 -6.65 -9.43 9.13
C HIS A 81 -6.15 -10.25 10.33
N TRP A 82 -5.50 -9.63 11.32
CA TRP A 82 -5.14 -10.27 12.59
C TRP A 82 -6.38 -10.75 13.36
N CYS A 83 -7.43 -9.94 13.43
CA CYS A 83 -8.71 -10.37 14.01
C CYS A 83 -9.34 -11.51 13.22
N LEU A 84 -9.24 -11.52 11.89
CA LEU A 84 -9.80 -12.57 11.03
C LEU A 84 -9.01 -13.89 11.17
N ASP A 85 -7.68 -13.81 11.18
CA ASP A 85 -6.75 -14.94 11.31
C ASP A 85 -6.87 -15.61 12.70
N VAL A 86 -6.95 -14.80 13.77
CA VAL A 86 -7.18 -15.28 15.14
C VAL A 86 -8.61 -15.82 15.33
N SER A 87 -9.60 -15.28 14.61
CA SER A 87 -10.98 -15.78 14.69
C SER A 87 -11.20 -17.07 13.89
N TYR A 88 -10.37 -17.35 12.87
CA TYR A 88 -10.52 -18.52 12.00
C TYR A 88 -9.58 -19.69 12.31
N ARG A 89 -8.65 -19.56 13.28
CA ARG A 89 -7.77 -20.65 13.77
C ARG A 89 -7.05 -21.42 12.64
N GLU A 90 -6.44 -20.72 11.70
CA GLU A 90 -5.57 -21.34 10.68
C GLU A 90 -4.08 -21.30 11.07
N ASP A 91 -3.77 -21.35 12.37
CA ASP A 91 -2.43 -21.64 12.88
C ASP A 91 -2.48 -22.91 13.73
N ALA A 92 -2.24 -24.05 13.08
CA ALA A 92 -1.91 -25.34 13.67
C ALA A 92 -0.83 -26.03 12.83
#